data_AF-A0ABD0NWW3-F1
#
_entry.id   AF-A0ABD0NWW3-F1
#
_cell.length_a   1.000
_cell.length_b   1.000
_cell.length_c   1.000
_cell.angle_alpha   90.00
_cell.angle_beta   90.00
_cell.angle_gamma   90.00
#
_symmetry.space_group_name_H-M   'P 1'
#
loop_
_entity.id
_entity.type
_entity.pdbx_description
1 polymer ?
#
loop_
_entity_poly.entity_id
_entity_poly.type
_entity_poly.pdbx_seq_one_letter_code
_entity_poly.pdbx_strand_id
1 'polypeptide(L)'
;TVRTFLIGDDWDHGAIYKITPVLRVIKCFQLKGTKEDPIRPQAALPDLQGFEFEKMENHTGVLCEAGHKKNTYRLWVTRPEGNDSPATPHRFEMEGFNTLLESYNDKYTIDYSDFSPQTEADIFTPPEMTCEEFPDPVEEHQILANPIQDYVSTSPVSHAHRLFGPFKEKFNRLYKSEKEHEERENIFIHTQRYVHSTNRAGLSFTVGINDFADWTKAEMARMRGVIPIRKKDDTK
;
A
#
# COMPACT_ATOMS: atom_id res chain seq x y z
N THR A 1 10.27 17.08 -3.04
CA THR A 1 9.03 16.53 -2.46
C THR A 1 8.36 15.65 -3.47
N VAL A 2 7.73 14.54 -3.05
CA VAL A 2 6.94 13.68 -3.95
C VAL A 2 5.60 14.34 -4.20
N ARG A 3 5.15 14.40 -5.46
CA ARG A 3 3.79 14.85 -5.83
C ARG A 3 3.15 13.77 -6.70
N THR A 4 1.91 13.41 -6.38
CA THR A 4 1.08 12.50 -7.20
C THR A 4 -0.17 13.25 -7.61
N PHE A 5 -0.48 13.24 -8.91
CA PHE A 5 -1.66 13.84 -9.50
C PHE A 5 -2.52 12.72 -10.06
N LEU A 6 -3.82 12.72 -9.74
CA LEU A 6 -4.81 11.78 -10.29
C LEU A 6 -5.86 12.60 -11.03
N ILE A 7 -5.76 12.63 -12.35
CA ILE A 7 -6.57 13.50 -13.22
C ILE A 7 -7.54 12.61 -13.99
N GLY A 8 -8.82 12.62 -13.58
CA GLY A 8 -9.82 11.67 -14.08
C GLY A 8 -10.41 12.02 -15.44
N ASP A 9 -10.26 13.27 -15.86
CA ASP A 9 -10.75 13.84 -17.13
C ASP A 9 -9.63 14.00 -18.18
N ASP A 10 -8.41 13.60 -17.84
CA ASP A 10 -7.31 13.53 -18.80
C ASP A 10 -7.38 12.21 -19.59
N TRP A 11 -7.12 12.26 -20.90
CA TRP A 11 -7.33 11.13 -21.81
C TRP A 11 -8.77 10.55 -21.75
N ASP A 12 -8.98 9.34 -22.29
CA ASP A 12 -10.30 8.69 -22.30
C ASP A 12 -10.70 8.08 -20.94
N HIS A 13 -9.71 7.76 -20.09
CA HIS A 13 -9.90 6.96 -18.87
C HIS A 13 -9.08 7.47 -17.66
N GLY A 14 -8.64 8.72 -17.69
CA GLY A 14 -7.83 9.33 -16.64
C GLY A 14 -6.34 9.01 -16.75
N ALA A 15 -5.53 9.75 -16.00
CA ALA A 15 -4.09 9.53 -15.88
C ALA A 15 -3.56 9.82 -14.47
N ILE A 16 -2.50 9.09 -14.08
CA ILE A 16 -1.69 9.40 -12.90
C ILE A 16 -0.37 10.00 -13.37
N TYR A 17 0.04 11.09 -12.73
CA TYR A 17 1.39 11.65 -12.83
C TYR A 17 2.07 11.59 -11.47
N LYS A 18 3.33 11.15 -11.44
CA LYS A 18 4.11 11.05 -10.20
C LYS A 18 5.48 11.69 -10.37
N ILE A 19 5.67 12.81 -9.68
CA ILE A 19 6.96 13.48 -9.56
C ILE A 19 7.64 12.96 -8.30
N THR A 20 8.77 12.28 -8.44
CA THR A 20 9.50 11.68 -7.32
C THR A 20 11.01 11.75 -7.54
N PRO A 21 11.81 11.97 -6.48
CA PRO A 21 13.24 11.77 -6.59
C PRO A 21 13.55 10.28 -6.80
N VAL A 22 14.39 9.97 -7.76
CA VAL A 22 15.02 8.66 -7.94
C VAL A 22 16.52 8.87 -7.83
N LEU A 23 17.11 8.33 -6.75
CA LEU A 23 18.45 8.68 -6.31
C LEU A 23 18.58 10.21 -6.13
N ARG A 24 19.36 10.88 -6.98
CA ARG A 24 19.62 12.34 -6.91
C ARG A 24 18.93 13.14 -8.01
N VAL A 25 18.07 12.51 -8.82
CA VAL A 25 17.42 13.14 -9.97
C VAL A 25 15.90 13.14 -9.76
N ILE A 26 15.27 14.29 -10.00
CA ILE A 26 13.80 14.39 -10.02
C ILE A 26 13.30 13.79 -11.33
N LYS A 27 12.40 12.80 -11.24
CA LYS A 27 11.75 12.16 -12.38
C LYS A 27 10.24 12.38 -12.32
N CYS A 28 9.61 12.42 -13.49
CA CYS A 28 8.16 12.31 -13.61
C CYS A 28 7.81 10.99 -14.29
N PHE A 29 6.89 10.25 -13.70
CA PHE A 29 6.29 9.05 -14.27
C PHE A 29 4.83 9.29 -14.59
N GLN A 30 4.33 8.66 -15.66
CA GLN A 30 2.93 8.71 -16.05
C GLN A 30 2.34 7.31 -16.23
N LEU A 31 1.05 7.17 -15.90
CA LEU A 31 0.26 5.96 -16.12
C LEU A 31 -1.12 6.34 -16.64
N LYS A 32 -1.54 5.76 -17.76
CA LYS A 32 -2.87 5.98 -18.34
C LYS A 32 -3.85 4.94 -17.81
N GLY A 33 -5.06 5.37 -17.47
CA GLY A 33 -6.16 4.48 -17.14
C GLY A 33 -6.63 3.67 -18.34
N THR A 34 -7.29 2.56 -18.06
CA THR A 34 -7.99 1.76 -19.06
C THR A 34 -9.49 1.75 -18.78
N LYS A 35 -10.26 1.18 -19.69
CA LYS A 35 -11.71 1.02 -19.48
C LYS A 35 -12.00 0.12 -18.26
N GLU A 36 -11.17 -0.90 -18.06
CA GLU A 36 -11.29 -1.87 -16.97
C GLU A 36 -10.76 -1.32 -15.64
N ASP A 37 -9.76 -0.43 -15.70
CA ASP A 37 -9.10 0.17 -14.54
C ASP A 37 -8.92 1.69 -14.75
N PRO A 38 -10.01 2.48 -14.72
CA PRO A 38 -9.96 3.91 -14.96
C PRO A 38 -9.32 4.64 -13.77
N ILE A 39 -8.53 5.66 -14.05
CA ILE A 39 -7.96 6.51 -13.01
C ILE A 39 -8.97 7.56 -12.58
N ARG A 40 -9.17 7.68 -11.26
CA ARG A 40 -10.05 8.68 -10.65
C ARG A 40 -9.35 9.36 -9.47
N PRO A 41 -9.75 10.59 -9.10
CA PRO A 41 -9.32 11.18 -7.84
C PRO A 41 -9.60 10.25 -6.66
N GLN A 42 -8.60 10.00 -5.83
CA GLN A 42 -8.73 9.15 -4.66
C GLN A 42 -9.05 9.99 -3.42
N ALA A 43 -10.09 9.62 -2.68
CA ALA A 43 -10.36 10.19 -1.37
C ALA A 43 -9.32 9.76 -0.33
N ALA A 44 -9.10 10.61 0.67
CA ALA A 44 -8.26 10.26 1.82
C ALA A 44 -8.88 9.14 2.67
N LEU A 45 -10.22 9.06 2.67
CA LEU A 45 -11.02 8.04 3.33
C LEU A 45 -11.34 6.89 2.37
N PRO A 46 -11.49 5.65 2.88
CA PRO A 46 -12.05 4.55 2.10
C PRO A 46 -13.52 4.85 1.71
N ASP A 47 -14.09 4.00 0.85
CA ASP A 47 -15.53 3.99 0.65
C ASP A 47 -16.24 3.69 1.98
N LEU A 48 -17.01 4.67 2.45
CA LEU A 48 -17.73 4.61 3.72
C LEU A 48 -19.00 3.76 3.63
N GLN A 49 -19.39 3.28 2.45
CA GLN A 49 -20.56 2.43 2.29
C GLN A 49 -20.45 1.16 3.15
N GLY A 50 -21.39 0.98 4.07
CA GLY A 50 -21.43 -0.17 4.98
C GLY A 50 -20.59 -0.03 6.25
N PHE A 51 -20.02 1.14 6.53
CA PHE A 51 -19.55 1.47 7.87
C PHE A 51 -20.73 1.82 8.76
N GLU A 52 -20.75 1.26 9.97
CA GLU A 52 -21.75 1.56 11.00
C GLU A 52 -21.10 2.34 12.14
N PHE A 53 -21.77 3.40 12.62
CA PHE A 53 -21.33 4.12 13.81
C PHE A 53 -21.35 3.18 15.02
N GLU A 54 -20.25 3.15 15.76
CA GLU A 54 -20.08 2.31 16.94
C GLU A 54 -20.14 3.13 18.23
N LYS A 55 -19.30 4.16 18.36
CA LYS A 55 -19.17 4.96 19.59
C LYS A 55 -18.40 6.27 19.35
N MET A 56 -18.46 7.15 20.35
CA MET A 56 -17.50 8.25 20.50
C MET A 56 -16.27 7.77 21.29
N GLU A 57 -15.06 8.13 20.87
CA GLU A 57 -13.82 7.74 21.55
C GLU A 57 -12.72 8.80 21.38
N ASN A 58 -11.90 9.00 22.42
CA ASN A 58 -10.74 9.88 22.34
C ASN A 58 -9.59 9.21 21.57
N HIS A 59 -9.21 9.79 20.44
CA HIS A 59 -8.03 9.43 19.67
C HIS A 59 -7.02 10.58 19.74
N THR A 60 -5.80 10.33 20.22
CA THR A 60 -4.71 11.34 20.32
C THR A 60 -5.11 12.67 20.99
N GLY A 61 -6.09 12.63 21.91
CA GLY A 61 -6.59 13.82 22.62
C GLY A 61 -7.78 14.52 21.95
N VAL A 62 -8.26 13.99 20.82
CA VAL A 62 -9.41 14.49 20.06
C VAL A 62 -10.58 13.51 20.21
N LEU A 63 -11.78 14.02 20.50
CA LEU A 63 -12.99 13.19 20.57
C LEU A 63 -13.49 12.88 19.16
N CYS A 64 -13.41 11.61 18.76
CA CYS A 64 -13.74 11.14 17.42
C CYS A 64 -14.97 10.23 17.42
N GLU A 65 -15.67 10.18 16.30
CA GLU A 65 -16.61 9.10 15.98
C GLU A 65 -15.82 7.88 15.49
N ALA A 66 -16.16 6.70 16.02
CA ALA A 66 -15.62 5.41 15.61
C ALA A 66 -16.71 4.58 14.92
N GLY A 67 -16.37 3.88 13.83
CA GLY A 67 -17.29 2.95 13.15
C GLY A 67 -16.58 1.76 12.50
N HIS A 68 -17.34 0.70 12.15
CA HIS A 68 -16.79 -0.57 11.67
C HIS A 68 -17.57 -1.22 10.49
N LYS A 69 -16.97 -2.25 9.86
CA LYS A 69 -17.53 -3.08 8.76
C LYS A 69 -17.00 -4.54 8.87
N LYS A 70 -17.42 -5.48 8.00
CA LYS A 70 -16.96 -6.90 7.95
C LYS A 70 -15.58 -7.02 7.25
N ASN A 71 -14.68 -7.87 7.80
CA ASN A 71 -13.24 -7.56 8.05
C ASN A 71 -13.14 -6.32 8.94
N THR A 72 -12.36 -6.36 10.03
CA THR A 72 -12.43 -5.31 11.06
C THR A 72 -11.76 -4.04 10.55
N TYR A 73 -12.53 -3.21 9.86
CA TYR A 73 -12.16 -1.84 9.53
C TYR A 73 -12.59 -0.94 10.67
N ARG A 74 -11.75 0.00 11.09
CA ARG A 74 -12.13 1.05 12.03
C ARG A 74 -11.69 2.40 11.51
N LEU A 75 -12.56 3.38 11.63
CA LEU A 75 -12.30 4.74 11.19
C LEU A 75 -12.57 5.72 12.32
N TRP A 76 -11.62 6.63 12.58
CA TRP A 76 -11.76 7.73 13.53
C TRP A 76 -11.81 9.04 12.77
N VAL A 77 -12.94 9.76 12.90
CA VAL A 77 -13.14 11.07 12.26
C VAL A 77 -13.69 12.10 13.24
N THR A 78 -13.42 13.38 12.96
CA THR A 78 -14.16 14.51 13.54
C THR A 78 -14.99 15.19 12.47
N ARG A 79 -16.21 15.59 12.82
CA ARG A 79 -17.06 16.40 11.94
C ARG A 79 -17.09 17.84 12.46
N PRO A 80 -16.81 18.85 11.60
CA PRO A 80 -17.00 20.24 11.98
C PRO A 80 -18.47 20.51 12.34
N GLU A 81 -18.72 21.50 13.20
CA GLU A 81 -20.09 21.94 13.48
C GLU A 81 -20.70 22.58 12.21
N GLY A 82 -21.70 21.93 11.63
CA GLY A 82 -22.36 22.33 10.39
C GLY A 82 -22.51 21.15 9.42
N ASN A 83 -23.71 20.95 8.89
CA ASN A 83 -24.10 19.69 8.21
C ASN A 83 -23.34 19.38 6.90
N ASP A 84 -22.61 20.35 6.32
CA ASP A 84 -22.06 20.23 4.96
C ASP A 84 -20.52 20.21 4.89
N SER A 85 -19.80 20.22 6.03
CA SER A 85 -18.34 20.15 5.98
C SER A 85 -17.85 18.70 5.91
N PRO A 86 -16.81 18.39 5.09
CA PRO A 86 -16.25 17.05 5.02
C PRO A 86 -15.65 16.65 6.37
N ALA A 87 -15.80 15.36 6.71
CA ALA A 87 -15.20 14.81 7.92
C ALA A 87 -13.67 14.85 7.85
N THR A 88 -13.02 15.20 8.96
CA THR A 88 -11.57 15.19 9.10
C THR A 88 -11.13 13.81 9.61
N PRO A 89 -10.35 13.04 8.82
CA PRO A 89 -9.79 11.77 9.26
C PRO A 89 -8.66 11.95 10.27
N HIS A 90 -8.62 11.08 11.27
CA HIS A 90 -7.51 10.99 12.24
C HIS A 90 -6.78 9.65 12.16
N ARG A 91 -7.54 8.55 12.03
CA ARG A 91 -6.98 7.20 11.90
C ARG A 91 -7.89 6.30 11.09
N PHE A 92 -7.29 5.40 10.33
CA PHE A 92 -7.93 4.25 9.73
C PHE A 92 -7.17 2.97 10.15
N GLU A 93 -7.88 1.94 10.58
CA GLU A 93 -7.34 0.61 10.91
C GLU A 93 -8.02 -0.42 10.01
N MET A 94 -7.23 -1.34 9.46
CA MET A 94 -7.71 -2.53 8.78
C MET A 94 -7.14 -3.76 9.48
N GLU A 95 -8.00 -4.70 9.83
CA GLU A 95 -7.63 -6.02 10.30
C GLU A 95 -8.39 -7.08 9.48
N GLY A 96 -7.64 -7.74 8.60
CA GLY A 96 -8.16 -8.69 7.62
C GLY A 96 -8.17 -10.08 8.20
N PHE A 97 -9.36 -10.70 8.27
CA PHE A 97 -9.51 -12.08 8.70
C PHE A 97 -9.61 -12.99 7.48
N ASN A 98 -8.79 -14.03 7.44
CA ASN A 98 -8.85 -15.02 6.40
C ASN A 98 -9.53 -16.29 6.91
N THR A 99 -10.66 -16.61 6.30
CA THR A 99 -11.49 -17.76 6.67
C THR A 99 -10.83 -19.10 6.34
N LEU A 100 -9.97 -19.17 5.33
CA LEU A 100 -9.25 -20.38 4.94
C LEU A 100 -8.11 -20.69 5.92
N LEU A 101 -7.40 -19.67 6.39
CA LEU A 101 -6.33 -19.82 7.38
C LEU A 101 -6.85 -19.84 8.83
N GLU A 102 -8.11 -19.45 9.04
CA GLU A 102 -8.71 -19.18 10.35
C GLU A 102 -7.86 -18.21 11.19
N SER A 103 -7.20 -17.25 10.53
CA SER A 103 -6.28 -16.31 11.16
C SER A 103 -6.41 -14.91 10.59
N TYR A 104 -5.93 -13.92 11.36
CA TYR A 104 -5.70 -12.59 10.84
C TYR A 104 -4.44 -12.57 9.97
N ASN A 105 -4.59 -12.10 8.73
CA ASN A 105 -3.50 -12.11 7.74
C ASN A 105 -2.80 -10.76 7.63
N ASP A 106 -3.55 -9.69 7.84
CA ASP A 106 -3.09 -8.33 7.69
C ASP A 106 -3.66 -7.46 8.80
N LYS A 107 -2.80 -6.67 9.40
CA LYS A 107 -3.20 -5.54 10.24
C LYS A 107 -2.35 -4.33 9.89
N TYR A 108 -3.00 -3.23 9.51
CA TYR A 108 -2.31 -1.96 9.33
C TYR A 108 -3.14 -0.78 9.81
N THR A 109 -2.45 0.32 10.08
CA THR A 109 -3.03 1.59 10.51
C THR A 109 -2.51 2.72 9.63
N ILE A 110 -3.39 3.64 9.24
CA ILE A 110 -3.05 4.90 8.59
C ILE A 110 -3.36 6.01 9.59
N ASP A 111 -2.34 6.76 9.99
CA ASP A 111 -2.46 7.92 10.86
C ASP A 111 -2.41 9.20 10.02
N TYR A 112 -3.42 10.06 10.20
CA TYR A 112 -3.54 11.33 9.50
C TYR A 112 -3.13 12.45 10.45
N SER A 113 -2.01 13.14 10.19
CA SER A 113 -1.51 14.23 11.05
C SER A 113 -1.93 15.62 10.55
N ASP A 114 -1.79 15.88 9.25
CA ASP A 114 -1.90 17.22 8.66
C ASP A 114 -2.92 17.26 7.52
N PHE A 115 -4.07 16.59 7.71
CA PHE A 115 -5.12 16.59 6.69
C PHE A 115 -5.73 17.98 6.51
N SER A 116 -5.86 18.42 5.26
CA SER A 116 -6.66 19.58 4.89
C SER A 116 -7.61 19.25 3.73
N PRO A 117 -8.90 19.63 3.81
CA PRO A 117 -9.83 19.50 2.69
C PRO A 117 -9.62 20.59 1.62
N GLN A 118 -8.74 21.56 1.84
CA GLN A 118 -8.47 22.62 0.86
C GLN A 118 -7.61 22.08 -0.28
N THR A 119 -8.01 22.37 -1.52
CA THR A 119 -7.33 21.97 -2.74
C THR A 119 -6.75 23.18 -3.46
N GLU A 120 -5.49 23.09 -3.89
CA GLU A 120 -4.89 24.07 -4.79
C GLU A 120 -5.42 23.89 -6.22
N ALA A 121 -5.51 24.95 -7.01
CA ALA A 121 -6.08 24.87 -8.36
C ALA A 121 -5.20 24.08 -9.35
N ASP A 122 -3.88 24.03 -9.12
CA ASP A 122 -2.90 23.38 -9.99
C ASP A 122 -2.87 21.85 -9.86
N ILE A 123 -3.57 21.26 -8.88
CA ILE A 123 -3.58 19.79 -8.70
C ILE A 123 -4.35 19.05 -9.80
N PHE A 124 -5.20 19.78 -10.54
CA PHE A 124 -5.98 19.25 -11.66
C PHE A 124 -5.29 19.46 -13.01
N THR A 125 -4.14 20.12 -13.03
CA THR A 125 -3.36 20.33 -14.25
C THR A 125 -2.21 19.33 -14.31
N PRO A 126 -1.99 18.64 -15.45
CA PRO A 126 -0.82 17.81 -15.64
C PRO A 126 0.47 18.64 -15.42
N PRO A 127 1.53 18.02 -14.90
CA PRO A 127 2.77 18.74 -14.66
C PRO A 127 3.41 19.21 -15.97
N GLU A 128 3.94 20.44 -15.99
CA GLU A 128 4.66 21.02 -17.14
C GLU A 128 6.08 20.43 -17.30
N MET A 129 6.18 19.10 -17.33
CA MET A 129 7.44 18.39 -17.58
C MET A 129 7.19 17.09 -18.34
N THR A 130 8.21 16.61 -19.07
CA THR A 130 8.13 15.32 -19.75
C THR A 130 8.10 14.19 -18.73
N CYS A 131 7.07 13.35 -18.80
CA CYS A 131 6.93 12.17 -17.96
C CYS A 131 7.22 10.91 -18.76
N GLU A 132 7.99 10.01 -18.17
CA GLU A 132 8.28 8.68 -18.73
C GLU A 132 7.29 7.64 -18.19
N GLU A 133 7.22 6.46 -18.80
CA GLU A 133 6.44 5.36 -18.24
C GLU A 133 7.09 4.86 -16.95
N PHE A 134 6.28 4.25 -16.08
CA PHE A 134 6.80 3.58 -14.90
C PHE A 134 7.78 2.47 -15.30
N PRO A 135 8.78 2.17 -14.44
CA PRO A 135 9.71 1.10 -14.72
C PRO A 135 9.01 -0.25 -14.67
N ASP A 136 9.41 -1.14 -15.59
CA ASP A 136 8.96 -2.53 -15.62
C ASP A 136 9.12 -3.23 -14.26
N PRO A 137 8.22 -4.17 -13.92
CA PRO A 137 7.22 -4.76 -14.82
C PRO A 137 5.88 -3.99 -14.87
N VAL A 138 5.19 -4.06 -16.01
CA VAL A 138 3.92 -3.34 -16.27
C VAL A 138 2.86 -3.60 -15.22
N GLU A 139 2.80 -4.83 -14.68
CA GLU A 139 1.83 -5.20 -13.66
C GLU A 139 2.04 -4.42 -12.35
N GLU A 140 3.24 -3.93 -12.06
CA GLU A 140 3.56 -3.12 -10.88
C GLU A 140 3.20 -1.63 -11.06
N HIS A 141 2.93 -1.17 -12.29
CA HIS A 141 2.75 0.26 -12.57
C HIS A 141 1.67 0.90 -11.71
N GLN A 142 0.53 0.23 -11.50
CA GLN A 142 -0.57 0.74 -10.68
C GLN A 142 -0.14 0.97 -9.22
N ILE A 143 0.54 -0.02 -8.61
CA ILE A 143 1.00 0.08 -7.20
C ILE A 143 2.09 1.15 -7.06
N LEU A 144 2.97 1.27 -8.06
CA LEU A 144 4.01 2.30 -8.07
C LEU A 144 3.42 3.70 -8.24
N ALA A 145 2.38 3.85 -9.06
CA ALA A 145 1.69 5.10 -9.32
C ALA A 145 0.89 5.56 -8.10
N ASN A 146 0.10 4.66 -7.49
CA ASN A 146 -0.77 4.97 -6.37
C ASN A 146 -0.66 3.96 -5.20
N PRO A 147 0.42 4.01 -4.40
CA PRO A 147 0.64 3.04 -3.33
C PRO A 147 -0.43 3.04 -2.24
N ILE A 148 -1.15 4.14 -2.04
CA ILE A 148 -2.13 4.26 -0.95
C ILE A 148 -3.45 3.56 -1.28
N GLN A 149 -3.76 3.36 -2.57
CA GLN A 149 -4.98 2.71 -3.04
C GLN A 149 -5.15 1.30 -2.48
N ASP A 150 -4.06 0.52 -2.40
CA ASP A 150 -4.08 -0.84 -1.87
C ASP A 150 -4.37 -0.92 -0.36
N TYR A 151 -4.27 0.20 0.37
CA TYR A 151 -4.57 0.27 1.80
C TYR A 151 -5.95 0.88 2.09
N VAL A 152 -6.43 1.80 1.26
CA VAL A 152 -7.76 2.42 1.49
C VAL A 152 -8.87 1.77 0.68
N SER A 153 -8.53 0.94 -0.31
CA SER A 153 -9.52 0.19 -1.08
C SER A 153 -10.20 -0.85 -0.20
N THR A 154 -11.53 -0.84 -0.18
CA THR A 154 -12.34 -1.89 0.47
C THR A 154 -12.60 -3.06 -0.48
N SER A 155 -11.96 -3.11 -1.65
CA SER A 155 -12.03 -4.23 -2.58
C SER A 155 -11.41 -5.48 -1.95
N PRO A 156 -12.03 -6.67 -2.10
CA PRO A 156 -11.45 -7.92 -1.60
C PRO A 156 -10.15 -8.33 -2.34
N VAL A 157 -9.91 -7.80 -3.54
CA VAL A 157 -8.70 -8.08 -4.33
C VAL A 157 -7.98 -6.76 -4.58
N SER A 158 -6.79 -6.60 -3.99
CA SER A 158 -5.90 -5.46 -4.21
C SER A 158 -5.03 -5.67 -5.46
N HIS A 159 -4.31 -4.63 -5.91
CA HIS A 159 -3.36 -4.79 -7.00
C HIS A 159 -2.22 -5.74 -6.61
N ALA A 160 -1.76 -5.72 -5.36
CA ALA A 160 -0.74 -6.64 -4.86
C ALA A 160 -1.12 -8.13 -5.01
N HIS A 161 -2.39 -8.49 -4.78
CA HIS A 161 -2.88 -9.87 -4.99
C HIS A 161 -2.71 -10.31 -6.46
N ARG A 162 -2.97 -9.42 -7.41
CA ARG A 162 -2.84 -9.72 -8.85
C ARG A 162 -1.40 -10.06 -9.26
N LEU A 163 -0.41 -9.62 -8.47
CA LEU A 163 1.01 -9.85 -8.74
C LEU A 163 1.52 -11.21 -8.29
N PHE A 164 0.75 -11.93 -7.47
CA PHE A 164 1.16 -13.26 -7.03
C PHE A 164 1.10 -14.30 -8.16
N GLY A 165 0.14 -14.19 -9.08
CA GLY A 165 0.07 -15.04 -10.28
C GLY A 165 1.35 -14.99 -11.13
N PRO A 166 1.73 -13.81 -11.65
CA PRO A 166 2.98 -13.62 -12.39
C PRO A 166 4.23 -14.04 -11.60
N PHE A 167 4.27 -13.79 -10.29
CA PHE A 167 5.36 -14.26 -9.43
C PHE A 167 5.48 -15.80 -9.44
N LYS A 168 4.36 -16.52 -9.28
CA LYS A 168 4.35 -17.98 -9.32
C LYS A 168 4.87 -18.53 -10.64
N GLU A 169 4.45 -17.94 -11.75
CA GLU A 169 4.90 -18.34 -13.09
C GLU A 169 6.40 -18.09 -13.26
N LYS A 170 6.87 -16.89 -12.90
CA LYS A 170 8.29 -16.49 -13.03
C LYS A 170 9.24 -17.40 -12.23
N PHE A 171 8.83 -17.83 -11.05
CA PHE A 171 9.65 -18.65 -10.14
C PHE A 171 9.20 -20.12 -10.06
N ASN A 172 8.37 -20.57 -11.00
CA ASN A 172 7.84 -21.94 -11.09
C ASN A 172 7.32 -22.48 -9.76
N ARG A 173 6.54 -21.68 -9.04
CA ARG A 173 6.02 -22.02 -7.70
C ARG A 173 4.85 -22.99 -7.81
N LEU A 174 4.96 -24.09 -7.07
CA LEU A 174 3.90 -25.08 -6.85
C LEU A 174 3.75 -25.31 -5.35
N TYR A 175 2.58 -25.02 -4.81
CA TYR A 175 2.27 -25.19 -3.39
C TYR A 175 1.47 -26.47 -3.18
N LYS A 176 1.67 -27.12 -2.03
CA LYS A 176 1.13 -28.47 -1.75
C LYS A 176 -0.36 -28.45 -1.43
N SER A 177 -0.89 -27.31 -1.02
CA SER A 177 -2.28 -27.13 -0.62
C SER A 177 -2.71 -25.68 -0.82
N GLU A 178 -4.02 -25.45 -0.87
CA GLU A 178 -4.60 -24.10 -0.89
C GLU A 178 -4.19 -23.29 0.34
N LYS A 179 -4.09 -23.95 1.49
CA LYS A 179 -3.62 -23.32 2.72
C LYS A 179 -2.19 -22.78 2.58
N GLU A 180 -1.28 -23.59 2.02
CA GLU A 180 0.09 -23.14 1.77
C GLU A 180 0.13 -22.03 0.71
N HIS A 181 -0.66 -22.16 -0.37
CA HIS A 181 -0.76 -21.12 -1.39
C HIS A 181 -1.18 -19.77 -0.79
N GLU A 182 -2.21 -19.77 0.06
CA GLU A 182 -2.70 -18.58 0.75
C GLU A 182 -1.63 -18.03 1.72
N GLU A 183 -1.00 -18.86 2.56
CA GLU A 183 0.09 -18.43 3.45
C GLU A 183 1.22 -17.75 2.67
N ARG A 184 1.59 -18.31 1.51
CA ARG A 184 2.67 -17.81 0.65
C ARG A 184 2.29 -16.52 -0.07
N GLU A 185 1.03 -16.39 -0.49
CA GLU A 185 0.48 -15.17 -1.08
C GLU A 185 0.57 -14.01 -0.09
N ASN A 186 0.14 -14.24 1.16
CA ASN A 186 0.22 -13.22 2.20
C ASN A 186 1.68 -12.79 2.46
N ILE A 187 2.61 -13.75 2.58
CA ILE A 187 4.05 -13.43 2.75
C ILE A 187 4.57 -12.62 1.56
N PHE A 188 4.20 -12.99 0.33
CA PHE A 188 4.60 -12.28 -0.88
C PHE A 188 4.12 -10.83 -0.88
N ILE A 189 2.84 -10.59 -0.53
CA ILE A 189 2.27 -9.24 -0.45
C ILE A 189 3.02 -8.39 0.58
N HIS A 190 3.32 -8.95 1.76
CA HIS A 190 4.13 -8.27 2.78
C HIS A 190 5.53 -7.92 2.27
N THR A 191 6.19 -8.85 1.58
CA THR A 191 7.51 -8.60 0.97
C THR A 191 7.44 -7.51 -0.09
N GLN A 192 6.39 -7.50 -0.92
CA GLN A 192 6.18 -6.49 -1.93
C GLN A 192 5.98 -5.09 -1.33
N ARG A 193 5.15 -4.97 -0.29
CA ARG A 193 4.99 -3.72 0.46
C ARG A 193 6.32 -3.25 1.05
N TYR A 194 7.12 -4.16 1.62
CA TYR A 194 8.46 -3.85 2.11
C TYR A 194 9.40 -3.34 1.02
N VAL A 195 9.45 -4.03 -0.13
CA VAL A 195 10.28 -3.66 -1.27
C VAL A 195 9.93 -2.26 -1.78
N HIS A 196 8.65 -2.01 -2.05
CA HIS A 196 8.22 -0.70 -2.53
C HIS A 196 8.43 0.41 -1.49
N SER A 197 8.16 0.14 -0.21
CA SER A 197 8.40 1.12 0.86
C SER A 197 9.88 1.48 1.00
N THR A 198 10.76 0.47 0.93
CA THR A 198 12.21 0.67 1.00
C THR A 198 12.72 1.48 -0.19
N ASN A 199 12.25 1.17 -1.39
CA ASN A 199 12.64 1.90 -2.60
C ASN A 199 12.11 3.35 -2.63
N ARG A 200 10.94 3.61 -2.02
CA ARG A 200 10.42 4.97 -1.84
C ARG A 200 11.20 5.81 -0.83
N ALA A 201 11.94 5.19 0.09
CA ALA A 201 12.74 5.90 1.07
C ALA A 201 13.97 6.61 0.47
N GLY A 202 14.29 6.38 -0.81
CA GLY A 202 15.37 7.09 -1.50
C GLY A 202 16.77 6.74 -0.97
N LEU A 203 16.96 5.50 -0.49
CA LEU A 203 18.24 5.01 0.00
C LEU A 203 19.28 4.95 -1.14
N SER A 204 20.56 4.78 -0.78
CA SER A 204 21.65 4.62 -1.76
C SER A 204 21.63 3.28 -2.50
N PHE A 205 20.66 2.43 -2.20
CA PHE A 205 20.43 1.13 -2.82
C PHE A 205 18.93 0.91 -2.99
N THR A 206 18.58 0.00 -3.90
CA THR A 206 17.22 -0.50 -4.07
C THR A 206 17.17 -2.00 -3.76
N VAL A 207 15.98 -2.47 -3.40
CA VAL A 207 15.66 -3.89 -3.24
C VAL A 207 14.64 -4.30 -4.29
N GLY A 208 14.52 -5.60 -4.56
CA GLY A 208 13.60 -6.11 -5.58
C GLY A 208 13.05 -7.48 -5.22
N ILE A 209 11.91 -7.81 -5.83
CA ILE A 209 11.30 -9.14 -5.72
C ILE A 209 12.23 -10.18 -6.35
N ASN A 210 12.48 -11.25 -5.60
CA ASN A 210 13.32 -12.36 -6.00
C ASN A 210 12.68 -13.67 -5.56
N ASP A 211 13.35 -14.80 -5.79
CA ASP A 211 12.83 -16.13 -5.46
C ASP A 211 12.43 -16.25 -3.97
N PHE A 212 13.08 -15.53 -3.06
CA PHE A 212 12.77 -15.59 -1.62
C PHE A 212 11.56 -14.75 -1.21
N ALA A 213 10.80 -14.16 -2.14
CA ALA A 213 9.74 -13.21 -1.80
C ALA A 213 8.55 -13.82 -1.06
N ASP A 214 8.32 -15.14 -1.20
CA ASP A 214 7.30 -15.90 -0.49
C ASP A 214 7.85 -16.69 0.73
N TRP A 215 9.06 -16.37 1.19
CA TRP A 215 9.71 -17.07 2.30
C TRP A 215 9.48 -16.37 3.64
N THR A 216 9.26 -17.18 4.68
CA THR A 216 9.23 -16.72 6.07
C THR A 216 10.63 -16.30 6.54
N LYS A 217 10.67 -15.48 7.60
CA LYS A 217 11.94 -15.13 8.28
C LYS A 217 12.72 -16.37 8.75
N ALA A 218 12.02 -17.41 9.19
CA ALA A 218 12.64 -18.66 9.64
C ALA A 218 13.29 -19.44 8.49
N GLU A 219 12.63 -19.50 7.33
CA GLU A 219 13.19 -20.12 6.12
C GLU A 219 14.41 -19.35 5.61
N MET A 220 14.31 -18.02 5.54
CA MET A 220 15.45 -17.17 5.20
C MET A 220 16.62 -17.35 6.17
N ALA A 221 16.36 -17.52 7.47
CA ALA A 221 17.41 -17.71 8.47
C ALA A 221 18.18 -19.01 8.27
N ARG A 222 17.56 -20.08 7.75
CA ARG A 222 18.24 -21.36 7.45
C ARG A 222 19.29 -21.23 6.33
N MET A 223 19.13 -20.25 5.43
CA MET A 223 20.09 -19.97 4.36
C MET A 223 21.27 -19.11 4.84
N ARG A 224 21.12 -18.43 5.98
CA ARG A 224 22.20 -17.61 6.54
C ARG A 224 23.16 -18.54 7.26
N GLY A 225 24.41 -18.58 6.80
CA GLY A 225 25.46 -19.33 7.50
C GLY A 225 25.56 -18.89 8.97
N VAL A 226 25.83 -19.85 9.85
CA VAL A 226 26.14 -19.55 11.25
C VAL A 226 27.54 -18.96 11.29
N ILE A 227 27.72 -17.74 11.83
CA ILE A 227 29.06 -17.29 12.21
C ILE A 227 29.43 -18.09 13.45
N PRO A 228 30.41 -19.01 13.40
CA PRO A 228 30.82 -19.70 14.60
C PRO A 228 31.41 -18.65 15.55
N ILE A 229 30.81 -18.51 16.73
CA ILE A 229 31.39 -17.74 17.82
C ILE A 229 32.73 -18.41 18.12
N ARG A 230 33.85 -17.80 17.72
CA ARG A 230 35.16 -18.22 18.20
C ARG A 230 35.12 -18.06 19.72
N LYS A 231 35.05 -19.19 20.44
CA LYS A 231 35.39 -19.19 21.86
C LYS A 231 36.79 -18.60 21.94
N LYS A 232 36.96 -17.50 22.67
CA LYS A 232 38.31 -17.10 23.10
C LYS A 232 38.81 -18.28 23.92
N ASP A 233 39.87 -18.92 23.45
CA ASP A 233 40.65 -19.78 24.33
C ASP A 233 41.18 -18.88 25.44
N ASP A 234 40.64 -19.07 26.65
CA ASP A 234 41.21 -18.52 27.87
C ASP A 234 42.52 -19.28 28.11
N THR A 235 43.60 -18.80 27.49
CA THR A 235 44.95 -19.23 27.84
C THR A 235 45.26 -18.67 29.23
N LYS A 236 45.35 -19.59 30.20
CA LYS A 236 45.86 -19.39 31.56
C LYS A 236 47.25 -18.78 31.60
#